data_AF-A0A562RNS6-F1
#
_entry.id   AF-A0A562RNS6-F1
#
_cell.length_a   1.000
_cell.length_b   1.000
_cell.length_c   1.000
_cell.angle_alpha   90.00
_cell.angle_beta   90.00
_cell.angle_gamma   90.00
#
_symmetry.space_group_name_H-M   'P 1'
#
loop_
_entity.id
_entity.type
_entity.pdbx_description
1 polymer ?
#
loop_
_entity_poly.entity_id
_entity_poly.type
_entity_poly.pdbx_seq_one_letter_code
_entity_poly.pdbx_strand_id
1 'polypeptide(L)' 'MAQWKCSICGYQMEAETPPAECPSCKKTCEFLDNTCYTPDCEGAGKDDRIK' A
#
# COMPACT_ATOMS: atom_id res chain seq x y z
N MET A 1 12.72 1.75 -7.35
CA MET A 1 11.36 1.58 -7.87
C MET A 1 10.44 2.11 -6.78
N ALA A 2 9.56 3.06 -7.09
CA ALA A 2 8.69 3.66 -6.08
C ALA A 2 7.50 2.72 -5.78
N GLN A 3 7.25 2.49 -4.49
CA GLN A 3 6.17 1.63 -4.03
C GLN A 3 5.08 2.53 -3.49
N TRP A 4 3.88 2.46 -4.05
CA TRP A 4 2.75 3.27 -3.63
C TRP A 4 1.75 2.40 -2.88
N LYS A 5 1.31 2.87 -1.71
CA LYS A 5 0.25 2.25 -0.92
C LYS A 5 -0.97 3.16 -0.91
N CYS A 6 -2.12 2.66 -1.37
CA CYS A 6 -3.36 3.42 -1.27
C CYS A 6 -3.79 3.53 0.19
N SER A 7 -4.04 4.78 0.62
CA SER A 7 -4.45 5.09 2.00
C SER A 7 -5.84 4.54 2.38
N ILE A 8 -6.68 4.17 1.40
CA ILE A 8 -8.06 3.72 1.65
C ILE A 8 -8.14 2.21 1.83
N CYS A 9 -7.62 1.44 0.87
CA CYS A 9 -7.72 -0.03 0.87
C CYS A 9 -6.43 -0.74 1.26
N GLY A 10 -5.33 -0.01 1.42
CA GLY A 10 -4.02 -0.60 1.69
C GLY A 10 -3.37 -1.30 0.48
N TYR A 11 -3.94 -1.16 -0.72
CA TYR A 11 -3.40 -1.75 -1.94
C TYR A 11 -2.01 -1.19 -2.24
N GLN A 12 -1.05 -2.08 -2.50
CA GLN A 12 0.33 -1.74 -2.82
C GLN A 12 0.58 -1.95 -4.31
N MET A 13 1.20 -0.98 -4.97
CA MET A 13 1.64 -1.06 -6.36
C MET A 13 3.05 -0.51 -6.49
N GLU A 14 3.76 -0.91 -7.54
CA GLU A 14 5.10 -0.40 -7.84
C GLU A 14 5.02 0.39 -9.15
N ALA A 15 5.30 1.68 -9.09
CA ALA A 15 5.20 2.59 -10.23
C ALA A 15 6.09 3.82 -9.98
N GLU A 16 6.59 4.48 -11.01
CA GLU A 16 7.36 5.72 -10.83
C GLU A 16 6.47 6.90 -10.39
N THR A 17 5.20 6.88 -10.78
CA THR A 17 4.20 7.90 -10.44
C THR A 17 2.88 7.24 -10.05
N PRO A 18 2.19 7.74 -9.01
CA PRO A 18 0.92 7.17 -8.58
C PRO A 18 -0.21 7.62 -9.51
N PRO A 19 -1.18 6.76 -9.82
CA PRO A 19 -2.37 7.16 -10.56
C PRO A 19 -3.30 8.02 -9.71
N ALA A 20 -4.11 8.87 -10.33
CA ALA A 20 -5.12 9.67 -9.64
C ALA A 20 -6.23 8.80 -9.00
N GLU A 21 -6.48 7.62 -9.58
CA GLU A 21 -7.45 6.65 -9.08
C GLU A 21 -6.78 5.32 -8.79
N CYS A 22 -7.17 4.71 -7.68
CA CYS A 22 -6.65 3.40 -7.31
C CYS A 22 -7.32 2.28 -8.13
N PRO A 23 -6.56 1.38 -8.78
CA PRO A 23 -7.13 0.30 -9.58
C PRO A 23 -7.87 -0.75 -8.73
N SER A 24 -7.56 -0.86 -7.44
CA SER A 24 -8.18 -1.82 -6.53
C SER A 24 -9.54 -1.32 -6.03
N CYS A 25 -9.60 -0.11 -5.48
CA CYS A 25 -10.84 0.42 -4.90
C CYS A 25 -11.60 1.38 -5.81
N LYS A 26 -11.02 1.78 -6.96
CA LYS A 26 -11.59 2.72 -7.95
C LYS A 26 -12.07 4.03 -7.33
N LYS A 27 -11.31 4.50 -6.35
CA LYS A 27 -11.53 5.79 -5.68
C LYS A 27 -10.30 6.65 -5.86
N THR A 28 -10.51 7.96 -5.89
CA THR A 28 -9.45 8.95 -5.71
C THR A 28 -8.92 8.82 -4.29
N CYS A 29 -7.73 8.23 -4.15
CA CYS A 29 -7.02 8.11 -2.88
C CYS A 29 -5.63 8.72 -2.99
N GLU A 30 -5.15 9.26 -1.88
CA GLU A 30 -3.76 9.68 -1.78
C GLU A 30 -2.89 8.43 -1.66
N PHE A 31 -1.93 8.30 -2.57
CA PHE A 31 -0.96 7.22 -2.58
C PHE A 31 0.23 7.62 -1.72
N LEU A 32 0.43 6.87 -0.65
CA LEU A 32 1.59 7.02 0.22
C LEU A 32 2.77 6.30 -0.43
N ASP A 33 3.87 7.01 -0.65
CA ASP A 33 5.12 6.37 -1.04
C ASP A 33 5.64 5.55 0.16
N ASN A 34 5.61 4.24 -0.01
CA ASN A 34 6.08 3.24 0.92
C ASN A 34 7.38 2.62 0.40
N THR A 35 8.20 3.40 -0.32
CA THR A 35 9.58 2.95 -0.58
C THR A 35 10.25 2.72 0.77
N CYS A 36 10.59 1.46 0.97
CA CYS A 36 11.02 0.88 2.22
C CYS A 36 12.17 1.68 2.86
N TYR A 37 11.84 2.56 3.81
CA TYR A 37 12.82 3.17 4.74
C TYR A 37 12.45 2.96 6.20
N THR A 38 11.37 2.23 6.49
CA THR A 38 11.10 1.72 7.84
C THR A 38 11.44 0.23 7.90
N PRO A 39 12.54 -0.16 8.56
CA PRO A 39 12.99 -1.55 8.70
C PRO A 39 12.08 -2.45 9.56
N ASP A 40 10.78 -2.12 9.66
CA ASP A 40 9.78 -2.80 10.49
C ASP A 40 8.71 -3.53 9.64
N CYS A 41 8.87 -3.59 8.32
CA CYS A 41 7.90 -4.31 7.47
C CYS A 41 8.16 -5.83 7.42
N GLU A 42 9.08 -6.34 8.27
CA GLU A 42 9.26 -7.76 8.59
C GLU A 42 8.84 -8.00 10.05
N GLY A 43 7.56 -8.25 10.30
CA GLY A 43 7.16 -8.87 11.57
C GLY A 43 5.80 -8.48 12.13
N ALA A 44 4.76 -9.22 11.74
CA ALA A 44 3.96 -10.02 12.69
C ALA A 44 2.78 -10.67 11.95
N GLY A 45 2.83 -12.01 11.93
CA GLY A 45 1.72 -12.96 11.98
C GLY A 45 0.38 -12.61 11.33
N LYS A 46 -0.10 -13.54 10.47
CA LYS A 46 -1.52 -13.68 10.15
C LYS A 46 -2.37 -13.41 11.39
N ASP A 47 -3.32 -12.50 11.24
CA ASP A 47 -4.28 -12.11 12.27
C ASP A 47 -5.09 -13.33 12.73
N ASP A 48 -5.01 -13.69 14.02
CA ASP A 48 -5.71 -14.84 14.63
C ASP A 48 -7.25 -14.66 14.67
N ARG A 49 -7.77 -13.49 14.29
CA ARG A 49 -9.23 -13.26 14.16
C ARG A 49 -9.84 -13.94 12.92
N ILE A 50 -9.01 -14.53 12.06
CA ILE A 50 -9.44 -15.39 10.96
C ILE A 50 -9.46 -16.85 11.48
N LYS A 51 -10.39 -17.11 12.41
CA LYS A 51 -10.80 -18.44 12.84
C LYS A 51 -12.21 -18.74 12.34
#